data_AF-A0A6L9ZB38-F1
#
_entry.id   AF-A0A6L9ZB38-F1
#
_cell.length_a   1.000
_cell.length_b   1.000
_cell.length_c   1.000
_cell.angle_alpha   90.00
_cell.angle_beta   90.00
_cell.angle_gamma   90.00
#
_symmetry.space_group_name_H-M   'P 1'
#
loop_
_entity.id
_entity.type
_entity.pdbx_description
1 polymer ?
#
loop_
_entity_poly.entity_id
_entity_poly.type
_entity_poly.pdbx_seq_one_letter_code
_entity_poly.pdbx_strand_id
1 'polypeptide(L)'
;ERDRLVASLGQKNCLILRNHGLLTVGRTVAEALYYMYNLNKACEIQVNVLGTSTKPILPSPEICEHTARQFEEPTFYNQEVARIWEANRRLLDRLDTSYRQ
;
A
#
# COMPACT_ATOMS: atom_id res chain seq x y z
N GLU A 1 -17.50 -7.38 -16.57
CA GLU A 1 -16.18 -7.26 -15.93
C GLU A 1 -16.01 -5.96 -15.13
N ARG A 2 -16.18 -4.78 -15.74
CA ARG A 2 -16.10 -3.49 -15.04
C ARG A 2 -16.98 -3.40 -13.79
N ASP A 3 -18.24 -3.83 -13.88
CA ASP A 3 -19.18 -3.77 -12.74
C ASP A 3 -18.73 -4.66 -11.56
N ARG A 4 -18.08 -5.78 -11.85
CA ARG A 4 -17.55 -6.68 -10.81
C ARG A 4 -16.33 -6.08 -10.11
N LEU A 5 -15.47 -5.38 -10.85
CA LEU A 5 -14.33 -4.65 -10.28
C LEU A 5 -14.82 -3.52 -9.36
N VAL A 6 -15.78 -2.72 -9.83
CA VAL A 6 -16.38 -1.63 -9.03
C VAL A 6 -17.02 -2.19 -7.75
N ALA A 7 -17.80 -3.27 -7.87
CA ALA A 7 -18.43 -3.91 -6.72
C ALA A 7 -17.39 -4.50 -5.73
N SER A 8 -16.30 -5.08 -6.24
CA SER A 8 -15.23 -5.64 -5.39
C SER A 8 -14.45 -4.56 -4.65
N LEU A 9 -14.19 -3.42 -5.31
CA LEU A 9 -13.53 -2.26 -4.69
C LEU A 9 -14.42 -1.65 -3.61
N GLY A 10 -15.69 -1.39 -3.92
CA GLY A 10 -16.63 -0.75 -2.99
C GLY A 10 -16.08 0.56 -2.45
N GLN A 11 -15.96 0.66 -1.12
CA GLN A 11 -15.42 1.83 -0.41
C GLN A 11 -13.94 1.67 0.00
N LYS A 12 -13.24 0.66 -0.56
CA LYS A 12 -11.83 0.40 -0.24
C LYS A 12 -10.92 1.08 -1.27
N ASN A 13 -9.65 1.20 -0.92
CA ASN A 13 -8.62 1.78 -1.78
C ASN A 13 -7.70 0.74 -2.46
N CYS A 14 -7.83 -0.53 -2.09
CA CYS A 14 -6.90 -1.60 -2.48
C CYS A 14 -7.65 -2.84 -2.96
N LEU A 15 -7.18 -3.44 -4.05
CA LEU A 15 -7.60 -4.74 -4.54
C LEU A 15 -6.40 -5.65 -4.80
N ILE A 16 -6.54 -6.91 -4.40
CA ILE A 16 -5.71 -8.01 -4.88
C ILE A 16 -6.51 -8.73 -5.97
N LEU A 17 -6.12 -8.52 -7.21
CA LEU A 17 -6.70 -9.17 -8.38
C LEU A 17 -6.10 -10.58 -8.49
N ARG A 18 -6.91 -11.59 -8.12
CA ARG A 18 -6.49 -12.99 -8.12
C ARG A 18 -5.87 -13.36 -9.48
N ASN A 19 -4.66 -13.92 -9.44
CA ASN A 19 -3.90 -14.35 -10.62
C ASN A 19 -3.47 -13.22 -11.57
N HIS A 20 -3.53 -11.95 -11.15
CA HIS A 20 -3.16 -10.81 -11.98
C HIS A 20 -2.20 -9.85 -11.27
N GLY A 21 -2.57 -9.31 -10.11
CA GLY A 21 -1.72 -8.35 -9.40
C GLY A 21 -2.49 -7.43 -8.46
N LEU A 22 -1.93 -6.24 -8.24
CA LEU A 22 -2.46 -5.25 -7.31
C LEU A 22 -3.09 -4.08 -8.07
N LEU A 23 -4.15 -3.52 -7.51
CA LEU A 23 -4.76 -2.27 -7.97
C LEU A 23 -5.05 -1.39 -6.76
N THR A 24 -4.67 -0.12 -6.84
CA THR A 24 -4.98 0.86 -5.80
C THR A 24 -5.59 2.13 -6.39
N VAL A 25 -6.36 2.83 -5.57
CA VAL A 25 -6.96 4.13 -5.92
C VAL A 25 -6.77 5.13 -4.78
N GLY A 26 -6.68 6.40 -5.13
CA GLY A 26 -6.57 7.52 -4.19
C GLY A 26 -7.19 8.79 -4.77
N ARG A 27 -7.47 9.77 -3.91
CA ARG A 27 -7.91 11.11 -4.31
C ARG A 27 -6.80 11.89 -5.02
N THR A 28 -5.55 11.48 -4.81
CA THR A 28 -4.36 12.01 -5.48
C THR A 28 -3.44 10.87 -5.93
N VAL A 29 -2.52 11.17 -6.85
CA VAL A 29 -1.47 10.22 -7.27
C VAL A 29 -0.60 9.79 -6.08
N ALA A 30 -0.26 10.73 -5.18
CA ALA A 30 0.51 10.45 -3.98
C ALA A 30 -0.19 9.44 -3.06
N GLU A 31 -1.49 9.57 -2.89
CA GLU A 31 -2.31 8.65 -2.10
C GLU A 31 -2.43 7.26 -2.76
N ALA A 32 -2.65 7.21 -4.07
CA ALA A 32 -2.68 5.93 -4.80
C ALA A 32 -1.33 5.20 -4.70
N LEU A 33 -0.22 5.94 -4.79
CA LEU A 33 1.13 5.42 -4.60
C LEU A 33 1.37 4.96 -3.15
N TYR A 34 0.90 5.71 -2.16
CA TYR A 34 0.98 5.34 -0.74
C TYR A 34 0.35 3.97 -0.49
N TYR A 35 -0.87 3.75 -1.00
CA TYR A 35 -1.54 2.46 -0.90
C TYR A 35 -0.80 1.36 -1.66
N MET A 36 -0.30 1.64 -2.88
CA MET A 36 0.44 0.66 -3.68
C MET A 36 1.74 0.25 -2.99
N TYR A 37 2.49 1.22 -2.47
CA TYR A 37 3.74 1.00 -1.75
C TYR A 37 3.53 0.07 -0.55
N ASN A 38 2.56 0.38 0.32
CA ASN A 38 2.31 -0.42 1.51
C ASN A 38 1.75 -1.80 1.18
N LEU A 39 0.81 -1.91 0.23
CA LEU A 39 0.25 -3.20 -0.17
C LEU A 39 1.31 -4.11 -0.80
N ASN A 40 2.14 -3.58 -1.69
CA ASN A 40 3.23 -4.33 -2.30
C ASN A 40 4.25 -4.76 -1.25
N LYS A 41 4.64 -3.88 -0.32
CA LYS A 41 5.55 -4.23 0.78
C LYS A 41 4.99 -5.32 1.68
N ALA A 42 3.70 -5.27 2.02
CA ALA A 42 3.04 -6.32 2.78
C ALA A 42 3.09 -7.67 2.04
N CYS A 43 2.83 -7.70 0.73
CA CYS A 43 2.95 -8.90 -0.09
C CYS A 43 4.39 -9.44 -0.14
N GLU A 44 5.39 -8.59 -0.36
CA GLU A 44 6.81 -8.96 -0.35
C GLU A 44 7.21 -9.58 0.99
N ILE A 45 6.84 -8.95 2.11
CA ILE A 45 7.10 -9.47 3.45
C ILE A 45 6.43 -10.83 3.64
N GLN A 46 5.17 -10.98 3.24
CA GLN A 46 4.45 -12.23 3.38
C GLN A 46 5.12 -13.36 2.59
N VAL A 47 5.54 -13.12 1.34
CA VAL A 47 6.27 -14.11 0.53
C VAL A 47 7.59 -14.48 1.19
N ASN A 48 8.36 -13.49 1.64
CA ASN A 48 9.65 -13.73 2.29
C ASN A 48 9.49 -14.56 3.57
N VAL A 49 8.53 -14.21 4.43
CA VAL A 49 8.26 -14.90 5.70
C VAL A 49 7.80 -16.34 5.45
N LEU A 50 6.85 -16.55 4.55
CA LEU A 50 6.36 -17.90 4.21
C LEU A 50 7.42 -18.77 3.53
N GLY A 51 8.43 -18.16 2.89
CA GLY A 51 9.57 -18.85 2.32
C GLY A 51 10.58 -19.41 3.34
N THR A 52 10.54 -18.98 4.60
CA THR A 52 11.57 -19.32 5.61
C THR A 52 11.46 -20.74 6.20
N SER A 53 10.47 -21.54 5.79
CA SER A 53 10.12 -22.84 6.41
C SER A 53 9.83 -22.78 7.93
N THR A 54 9.73 -21.57 8.49
CA THR A 54 9.39 -21.33 9.89
C THR A 54 7.93 -20.93 9.98
N LYS A 55 7.23 -21.36 11.04
CA LYS A 55 5.86 -20.93 11.29
C LYS A 55 5.84 -19.42 11.58
N PRO A 56 5.08 -18.61 10.82
CA PRO A 56 4.98 -17.17 11.08
C PRO A 56 4.35 -16.91 12.45
N ILE A 57 4.88 -15.92 13.16
CA ILE A 57 4.26 -15.39 14.37
C ILE A 57 3.33 -14.26 13.95
N LEU A 58 2.03 -14.48 14.15
CA LEU A 58 1.02 -13.47 13.86
C LEU A 58 0.71 -12.67 15.13
N PRO A 59 0.66 -11.32 15.07
CA PRO A 59 0.15 -10.50 16.16
C PRO A 59 -1.31 -10.85 16.47
N SER A 60 -1.77 -10.52 17.69
CA SER A 60 -3.17 -10.69 18.04
C SER A 60 -4.07 -9.79 17.18
N PRO A 61 -5.34 -10.18 16.95
CA PRO A 61 -6.29 -9.33 16.21
C PRO A 61 -6.43 -7.93 16.80
N GLU A 62 -6.35 -7.80 18.13
CA GLU A 62 -6.41 -6.52 18.83
C GLU A 62 -5.23 -5.60 18.46
N ILE A 63 -4.00 -6.13 18.40
CA ILE A 63 -2.83 -5.37 18.00
C ILE A 63 -2.92 -4.95 16.52
N CYS A 64 -3.39 -5.85 15.66
CA CYS A 64 -3.63 -5.54 14.25
C CYS A 64 -4.63 -4.40 14.08
N GLU A 65 -5.77 -4.47 14.79
CA GLU A 65 -6.82 -3.45 14.77
C GLU A 65 -6.33 -2.11 15.36
N HIS A 66 -5.60 -2.15 16.48
CA HIS A 66 -4.99 -0.95 17.06
C HIS A 66 -4.07 -0.25 16.06
N THR A 67 -3.20 -1.02 15.40
CA THR A 67 -2.29 -0.50 14.37
C THR A 67 -3.07 0.06 13.18
N ALA A 68 -4.11 -0.65 12.70
CA ALA A 68 -4.94 -0.18 11.59
C ALA A 68 -5.57 1.20 11.89
N ARG A 69 -6.08 1.41 13.10
CA ARG A 69 -6.64 2.72 13.52
C ARG A 69 -5.61 3.84 13.55
N GLN A 70 -4.35 3.55 13.88
CA GLN A 70 -3.28 4.55 13.81
C GLN A 70 -3.04 5.01 12.37
N PHE A 71 -3.14 4.08 11.41
CA PHE A 71 -3.03 4.39 9.98
C PHE A 71 -4.24 5.14 9.42
N GLU A 72 -5.39 5.06 10.09
CA GLU A 72 -6.61 5.81 9.76
C GLU A 72 -6.66 7.19 10.43
N GLU A 73 -5.82 7.45 11.44
CA GLU A 73 -5.76 8.76 12.09
C GLU A 73 -5.32 9.82 11.08
N PRO A 74 -6.13 10.89 10.85
CA PRO A 74 -5.90 11.81 9.73
C PRO A 74 -4.53 12.46 9.72
N THR A 75 -4.00 12.83 10.89
CA THR A 75 -2.70 13.51 11.00
C THR A 75 -1.56 12.59 10.59
N PHE A 76 -1.53 11.39 11.17
CA PHE A 76 -0.57 10.34 10.85
C PHE A 76 -0.66 9.94 9.38
N TYR A 77 -1.86 9.66 8.89
CA TYR A 77 -2.12 9.29 7.51
C TYR A 77 -1.56 10.33 6.52
N ASN A 78 -1.90 11.61 6.71
CA ASN A 78 -1.46 12.68 5.80
C ASN A 78 0.06 12.85 5.83
N GLN A 79 0.69 12.71 7.00
CA GLN A 79 2.15 12.77 7.13
C GLN A 79 2.82 11.60 6.39
N GLU A 80 2.29 10.38 6.51
CA GLU A 80 2.87 9.20 5.85
C GLU A 80 2.73 9.26 4.32
N VAL A 81 1.58 9.71 3.80
CA VAL A 81 1.41 9.94 2.36
C VAL A 81 2.45 10.94 1.85
N ALA A 82 2.64 12.06 2.55
CA ALA A 82 3.62 13.08 2.18
C ALA A 82 5.06 12.52 2.23
N ARG A 83 5.42 11.81 3.31
CA ARG A 83 6.74 11.22 3.48
C ARG A 83 7.08 10.24 2.36
N ILE A 84 6.18 9.31 2.04
CA ILE A 84 6.39 8.33 0.96
C ILE A 84 6.52 9.05 -0.39
N TRP A 85 5.65 10.03 -0.66
CA TRP A 85 5.69 10.80 -1.91
C TRP A 85 7.01 11.55 -2.08
N GLU A 86 7.41 12.33 -1.07
CA GLU A 86 8.63 13.13 -1.12
C GLU A 86 9.89 12.26 -1.20
N ALA A 87 9.93 11.15 -0.46
CA ALA A 87 11.05 10.21 -0.53
C ALA A 87 11.20 9.59 -1.91
N ASN A 88 10.10 9.17 -2.53
CA ASN A 88 10.12 8.61 -3.88
C ASN A 88 10.48 9.67 -4.93
N ARG A 89 10.03 10.91 -4.79
CA ARG A 89 10.47 12.01 -5.67
C ARG A 89 11.98 12.26 -5.57
N ARG A 90 12.55 12.27 -4.37
CA ARG A 90 14.02 12.37 -4.19
C ARG A 90 14.76 11.18 -4.80
N LEU A 91 14.15 9.98 -4.78
CA LEU A 91 14.72 8.81 -5.46
C LEU A 91 14.69 8.99 -6.97
N LEU A 92 13.55 9.38 -7.55
CA LEU A 92 13.41 9.65 -8.98
C LEU A 92 14.40 10.72 -9.44
N ASP A 93 14.54 11.83 -8.70
CA ASP A 93 15.50 12.89 -9.03
C ASP A 93 16.96 12.41 -9.08
N ARG A 94 17.30 11.35 -8.33
CA ARG A 94 18.63 10.73 -8.38
C ARG A 94 18.78 9.71 -9.52
N LEU A 95 17.69 9.07 -9.93
CA LEU A 95 17.70 8.04 -10.96
C LEU A 95 17.62 8.65 -12.37
N ASP A 96 16.65 9.52 -12.59
CA ASP A 96 16.43 10.21 -13.85
C ASP A 96 15.44 11.36 -13.65
N THR A 97 15.86 12.60 -13.93
CA THR A 97 15.01 13.79 -13.83
C THR A 97 14.10 14.01 -15.04
N SER A 98 14.20 13.19 -16.10
CA SER A 98 13.42 13.33 -17.34
C SER A 98 11.90 13.26 -17.11
N TYR A 99 11.44 12.57 -16.06
CA TYR A 99 10.01 12.46 -15.71
C TYR A 99 9.30 13.80 -15.43
N ARG A 100 10.07 14.88 -15.27
CA ARG A 100 9.57 16.24 -15.01
C ARG A 100 9.22 17.00 -16.29
N GLN A 101 9.64 16.51 -17.46
CA GLN A 101 9.49 17.19 -18.76
C GLN A 101 8.17 16.85 -19.43
#